data_AF-A0A844Z2L2-F1
#
_entry.id   AF-A0A844Z2L2-F1
#
_cell.length_a   1.000
_cell.length_b   1.000
_cell.length_c   1.000
_cell.angle_alpha   90.00
_cell.angle_beta   90.00
_cell.angle_gamma   90.00
#
_symmetry.space_group_name_H-M   'P 1'
#
loop_
_entity.id
_entity.type
_entity.pdbx_description
1 polymer ?
#
loop_
_entity_poly.entity_id
_entity_poly.type
_entity_poly.pdbx_seq_one_letter_code
_entity_poly.pdbx_strand_id
1 'polypeptide(L)'
;MVHDVPELRIVDEALWDQVASKLEQLGGGRPDQARRPKRLLSGLLKCGHCGGNYTVIAKDYWGCSNRRQTGTCQNHALIRDGEAQERIWTAVRNELLHPDVIAAYVEEVRKAAAEWRRSQISRRADEDRRLNAIKDEQAKLVEAIVAGVDPSLLKQRSLDLRAECDAIEAARIDIDQLEHLLSHPALSESYRRRCEDLSALAATGANDIARARPLISSLVDRIDVTPHGDGTKGADLIVHGQLAALLSIPQNANGPATDEGGEASSLKLVAGVGFEPTTFRL
;
A
#
# COMPACT_ATOMS: atom_id res chain seq x y z
N MET A 1 9.53 -25.31 -26.95
CA MET A 1 10.62 -25.56 -25.97
C MET A 1 11.45 -24.30 -25.93
N VAL A 2 11.47 -23.60 -24.79
CA VAL A 2 12.36 -22.45 -24.57
C VAL A 2 13.62 -23.03 -23.95
N HIS A 3 14.77 -22.83 -24.59
CA HIS A 3 16.06 -23.25 -24.07
C HIS A 3 16.75 -22.03 -23.48
N ASP A 4 17.15 -22.09 -22.21
CA ASP A 4 17.92 -21.03 -21.57
C ASP A 4 19.36 -21.09 -22.08
N VAL A 5 19.89 -19.95 -22.53
CA VAL A 5 21.23 -19.83 -23.14
C VAL A 5 21.98 -18.70 -22.44
N PRO A 6 22.60 -18.98 -21.27
CA PRO A 6 23.20 -17.96 -20.41
C PRO A 6 24.36 -17.20 -21.08
N GLU A 7 25.06 -17.86 -21.99
CA GLU A 7 26.20 -17.33 -22.75
C GLU A 7 25.85 -16.22 -23.76
N LEU A 8 24.57 -16.05 -24.10
CA LEU A 8 24.09 -14.99 -25.01
C LEU A 8 23.39 -13.83 -24.27
N ARG A 9 23.45 -13.81 -22.94
CA ARG A 9 22.82 -12.75 -22.14
C ARG A 9 23.57 -11.42 -22.35
N ILE A 10 22.86 -10.44 -22.90
CA ILE A 10 23.36 -9.07 -23.14
C ILE A 10 23.30 -8.22 -21.87
N VAL A 11 22.34 -8.54 -20.99
CA VAL A 11 22.06 -7.83 -19.75
C VAL A 11 22.05 -8.84 -18.60
N ASP A 12 22.56 -8.44 -17.44
CA ASP A 12 22.50 -9.24 -16.22
C ASP A 12 21.04 -9.57 -15.86
N GLU A 13 20.79 -10.80 -15.41
CA GLU A 13 19.46 -11.30 -15.05
C GLU A 13 18.84 -10.49 -13.91
N ALA A 14 19.63 -10.14 -12.90
CA ALA A 14 19.15 -9.31 -11.79
C ALA A 14 18.75 -7.89 -12.26
N LEU A 15 19.46 -7.35 -13.26
CA LEU A 15 19.12 -6.05 -13.84
C LEU A 15 17.88 -6.15 -14.75
N TRP A 16 17.78 -7.24 -15.51
CA TRP A 16 16.61 -7.52 -16.35
C TRP A 16 15.34 -7.64 -15.51
N ASP A 17 15.37 -8.42 -14.43
CA ASP A 17 14.22 -8.63 -13.55
C ASP A 17 13.77 -7.34 -12.87
N GLN A 18 14.71 -6.49 -12.46
CA GLN A 18 14.41 -5.17 -11.91
C GLN A 18 13.68 -4.26 -12.93
N VAL A 19 14.13 -4.25 -14.18
CA VAL A 19 13.51 -3.43 -15.24
C VAL A 19 12.17 -4.00 -15.67
N ALA A 20 12.05 -5.33 -15.80
CA ALA A 20 10.81 -6.02 -16.15
C ALA A 20 9.73 -5.78 -15.10
N SER A 21 10.07 -5.94 -13.81
CA SER A 21 9.15 -5.64 -12.70
C SER A 21 8.70 -4.17 -12.71
N LYS A 22 9.60 -3.24 -13.03
CA LYS A 22 9.27 -1.81 -13.15
C LYS A 22 8.35 -1.51 -14.34
N LEU A 23 8.50 -2.22 -15.46
CA LEU A 23 7.63 -2.08 -16.64
C LEU A 23 6.23 -2.64 -16.39
N GLU A 24 6.12 -3.77 -15.69
CA GLU A 24 4.83 -4.32 -15.25
C GLU A 24 4.10 -3.38 -14.30
N GLN A 25 4.81 -2.79 -13.33
CA GLN A 25 4.26 -1.79 -12.40
C GLN A 25 3.74 -0.53 -13.11
N LEU A 26 4.30 -0.19 -14.27
CA LEU A 26 3.82 0.92 -15.11
C LEU A 26 2.64 0.53 -16.01
N GLY A 27 2.07 -0.67 -15.82
CA GLY A 27 0.86 -1.15 -16.48
C GLY A 27 1.07 -1.83 -17.82
N GLY A 28 2.29 -2.32 -18.11
CA GLY A 28 2.59 -3.10 -19.33
C GLY A 28 2.38 -2.35 -20.65
N GLY A 29 2.09 -1.04 -20.57
CA GLY A 29 1.91 -0.18 -21.72
C GLY A 29 3.24 0.12 -22.39
N ARG A 30 3.22 0.13 -23.72
CA ARG A 30 4.29 0.66 -24.56
C ARG A 30 4.81 2.01 -23.99
N PRO A 31 6.10 2.17 -23.65
CA PRO A 31 6.61 3.42 -23.04
C PRO A 31 6.36 4.68 -23.88
N ASP A 32 6.24 4.50 -25.20
CA ASP A 32 5.84 5.51 -26.19
C ASP A 32 4.39 6.00 -26.02
N GLN A 33 3.52 5.22 -25.35
CA GLN A 33 2.12 5.54 -25.09
C GLN A 33 1.86 6.01 -23.65
N ALA A 34 2.78 5.74 -22.72
CA ALA A 34 2.75 6.27 -21.37
C ALA A 34 3.04 7.78 -21.39
N ARG A 35 2.06 8.58 -21.83
CA ARG A 35 2.15 10.04 -21.86
C ARG A 35 2.46 10.53 -20.45
N ARG A 36 3.68 11.03 -20.26
CA ARG A 36 4.12 11.62 -18.99
C ARG A 36 3.10 12.68 -18.58
N PRO A 37 2.50 12.58 -17.38
CA PRO A 37 1.48 13.52 -16.95
C PRO A 37 2.02 14.95 -16.99
N LYS A 38 1.34 15.83 -17.73
CA LYS A 38 1.75 17.24 -17.86
C LYS A 38 1.48 18.07 -16.59
N ARG A 39 0.69 17.55 -15.66
CA ARG A 39 0.25 18.22 -14.43
C ARG A 39 0.39 17.26 -13.25
N LEU A 40 0.61 17.85 -12.08
CA LEU A 40 0.92 17.14 -10.85
C LEU A 40 -0.22 16.25 -10.34
N LEU A 41 -1.48 16.67 -10.54
CA LEU A 41 -2.67 16.02 -9.98
C LEU A 41 -3.42 15.10 -10.96
N SER A 42 -2.91 14.94 -12.18
CA SER A 42 -3.56 14.12 -13.21
C SER A 42 -3.83 12.69 -12.72
N GLY A 43 -5.06 12.20 -12.85
CA GLY A 43 -5.42 10.84 -12.44
C GLY A 43 -5.64 10.63 -10.95
N LEU A 44 -5.29 11.60 -10.09
CA LEU A 44 -5.52 11.53 -8.64
C LEU A 44 -6.87 12.14 -8.23
N LEU A 45 -7.34 13.16 -8.96
CA LEU A 45 -8.60 13.84 -8.67
C LEU A 45 -9.81 13.01 -9.12
N LYS A 46 -10.74 12.80 -8.19
CA LYS A 46 -12.01 12.09 -8.38
C LYS A 46 -13.18 12.96 -7.94
N CYS A 47 -14.35 12.69 -8.50
CA CYS A 47 -15.57 13.37 -8.13
C CYS A 47 -16.17 12.71 -6.89
N GLY A 48 -16.30 13.46 -5.78
CA GLY A 48 -16.92 12.91 -4.57
C GLY A 48 -18.41 12.60 -4.67
N HIS A 49 -19.06 12.91 -5.81
CA HIS A 49 -20.48 12.60 -6.05
C HIS A 49 -20.69 11.37 -6.94
N CYS A 50 -19.98 11.28 -8.06
CA CYS A 50 -20.17 10.19 -9.03
C CYS A 50 -18.99 9.21 -9.11
N GLY A 51 -17.90 9.44 -8.37
CA GLY A 51 -16.66 8.65 -8.45
C GLY A 51 -15.87 8.82 -9.76
N GLY A 52 -16.40 9.55 -10.73
CA GLY A 52 -15.75 9.80 -12.02
C GLY A 52 -14.50 10.65 -11.91
N ASN A 53 -13.67 10.64 -12.96
CA ASN A 53 -12.43 11.40 -12.98
C ASN A 53 -12.69 12.92 -12.98
N TYR A 54 -11.85 13.66 -12.26
CA TYR A 54 -11.73 15.10 -12.45
C TYR A 54 -10.64 15.37 -13.48
N THR A 55 -11.01 16.09 -14.55
CA THR A 55 -10.13 16.38 -15.69
C THR A 55 -10.04 17.87 -15.92
N VAL A 56 -9.02 18.32 -16.64
CA VAL A 56 -8.88 19.73 -17.02
C VAL A 56 -9.96 20.07 -18.06
N ILE A 57 -10.95 20.89 -17.67
CA ILE A 57 -12.06 21.28 -18.55
C ILE A 57 -11.92 22.67 -19.16
N ALA A 58 -11.07 23.52 -18.57
CA ALA A 58 -10.73 24.87 -19.05
C ALA A 58 -9.29 25.21 -18.67
N LYS A 59 -8.78 26.36 -19.11
CA LYS A 59 -7.38 26.78 -18.85
C LYS A 59 -7.11 26.80 -17.34
N ASP A 60 -6.35 25.80 -16.89
CA ASP A 60 -5.97 25.58 -15.49
C ASP A 60 -7.13 25.32 -14.53
N TYR A 61 -8.27 24.81 -15.01
CA TYR A 61 -9.40 24.42 -14.16
C TYR A 61 -9.73 22.94 -14.28
N TRP A 62 -9.81 22.28 -13.13
CA TRP A 62 -10.29 20.91 -12.99
C TRP A 62 -11.80 20.89 -12.80
N GLY A 63 -12.46 19.92 -13.43
CA GLY A 63 -13.90 19.68 -13.31
C GLY A 63 -14.26 18.21 -13.57
N CYS A 64 -15.43 17.80 -13.09
CA CYS A 64 -15.94 16.45 -13.29
C CYS A 64 -16.11 16.11 -14.78
N SER A 65 -15.46 15.05 -15.27
CA SER A 65 -15.54 14.61 -16.66
C SER A 65 -16.97 14.23 -17.05
N ASN A 66 -17.67 13.48 -16.20
CA ASN A 66 -19.02 12.97 -16.46
C ASN A 66 -20.04 14.11 -16.51
N ARG A 67 -19.87 15.16 -15.70
CA ARG A 67 -20.70 16.36 -15.83
C ARG A 67 -20.45 17.07 -17.17
N ARG A 68 -19.18 17.21 -17.57
CA ARG A 68 -18.79 17.97 -18.76
C ARG A 68 -19.16 17.25 -20.07
N GLN A 69 -18.96 15.94 -20.14
CA GLN A 69 -19.12 15.16 -21.37
C GLN A 69 -20.51 14.56 -21.50
N THR A 70 -21.05 13.97 -20.43
CA THR A 70 -22.31 13.21 -20.47
C THR A 70 -23.45 13.89 -19.72
N GLY A 71 -23.18 14.92 -18.91
CA GLY A 71 -24.20 15.61 -18.12
C GLY A 71 -24.79 14.79 -16.97
N THR A 72 -24.21 13.63 -16.65
CA THR A 72 -24.77 12.66 -15.69
C THR A 72 -24.42 12.91 -14.23
N CYS A 73 -23.64 13.96 -13.94
CA CYS A 73 -23.21 14.31 -12.58
C CYS A 73 -23.58 15.75 -12.25
N GLN A 74 -24.09 15.98 -11.03
CA GLN A 74 -24.51 17.29 -10.54
C GLN A 74 -23.36 18.12 -9.93
N ASN A 75 -22.19 17.51 -9.72
CA ASN A 75 -21.04 18.17 -9.13
C ASN A 75 -20.47 19.23 -10.08
N HIS A 76 -20.76 20.50 -9.76
CA HIS A 76 -20.39 21.66 -10.54
C HIS A 76 -19.15 22.39 -10.01
N ALA A 77 -18.49 21.83 -8.99
CA ALA A 77 -17.32 22.41 -8.38
C ALA A 77 -16.16 22.44 -9.38
N LEU A 78 -15.57 23.63 -9.53
CA LEU A 78 -14.36 23.87 -10.31
C LEU A 78 -13.26 24.32 -9.38
N ILE A 79 -12.06 23.80 -9.61
CA ILE A 79 -10.88 24.19 -8.83
C ILE A 79 -9.72 24.53 -9.77
N ARG A 80 -9.02 25.62 -9.47
CA ARG A 80 -7.84 26.02 -10.21
C ARG A 80 -6.68 25.07 -9.90
N ASP A 81 -5.89 24.72 -10.90
CA ASP A 81 -4.78 23.76 -10.75
C ASP A 81 -3.76 24.22 -9.69
N GLY A 82 -3.35 25.49 -9.72
CA GLY A 82 -2.43 26.04 -8.71
C GLY A 82 -3.00 26.01 -7.29
N GLU A 83 -4.29 26.38 -7.13
CA GLU A 83 -4.99 26.36 -5.84
C GLU A 83 -5.13 24.94 -5.30
N ALA A 84 -5.48 23.98 -6.16
CA ALA A 84 -5.56 22.57 -5.78
C ALA A 84 -4.19 22.06 -5.30
N GLN A 85 -3.14 22.34 -6.06
CA GLN A 85 -1.79 21.90 -5.73
C GLN A 85 -1.31 22.48 -4.39
N GLU A 86 -1.51 23.78 -4.17
CA GLU A 86 -1.11 24.45 -2.92
C GLU A 86 -1.84 23.88 -1.70
N ARG A 87 -3.16 23.69 -1.80
CA ARG A 87 -3.97 23.10 -0.71
C ARG A 87 -3.54 21.68 -0.40
N ILE A 88 -3.32 20.85 -1.42
CA ILE A 88 -2.88 19.47 -1.24
C ILE A 88 -1.49 19.43 -0.62
N TRP A 89 -0.55 20.25 -1.08
CA TRP A 89 0.79 20.31 -0.48
C TRP A 89 0.75 20.77 0.97
N THR A 90 -0.14 21.72 1.29
CA THR A 90 -0.34 22.20 2.66
C THR A 90 -0.88 21.10 3.54
N ALA A 91 -1.93 20.40 3.11
CA ALA A 91 -2.50 19.27 3.84
C ALA A 91 -1.48 18.13 4.00
N VAL A 92 -0.73 17.79 2.94
CA VAL A 92 0.32 16.77 3.01
C VAL A 92 1.38 17.13 4.03
N ARG A 93 1.83 18.39 4.05
CA ARG A 93 2.88 18.85 4.97
C ARG A 93 2.40 18.94 6.42
N ASN A 94 1.22 19.51 6.63
CA ASN A 94 0.75 19.88 7.97
C ASN A 94 -0.04 18.77 8.67
N GLU A 95 -0.66 17.86 7.91
CA GLU A 95 -1.53 16.82 8.47
C GLU A 95 -0.93 15.43 8.27
N LEU A 96 -0.39 15.14 7.09
CA LEU A 96 0.09 13.79 6.71
C LEU A 96 1.55 13.54 7.15
N LEU A 97 2.41 14.56 7.04
CA LEU A 97 3.83 14.50 7.43
C LEU A 97 4.09 15.13 8.81
N HIS A 98 3.05 15.44 9.58
CA HIS A 98 3.22 16.00 10.92
C HIS A 98 3.90 14.97 11.84
N PRO A 99 4.95 15.35 12.61
CA PRO A 99 5.68 14.43 13.47
C PRO A 99 4.77 13.63 14.42
N ASP A 100 3.73 14.26 14.97
CA ASP A 100 2.81 13.60 15.89
C ASP A 100 1.89 12.58 15.21
N VAL A 101 1.42 12.85 13.98
CA VAL A 101 0.58 11.93 13.20
C VAL A 101 1.40 10.71 12.79
N ILE A 102 2.63 10.97 12.37
CA ILE A 102 3.64 9.96 12.10
C ILE A 102 3.90 9.10 13.35
N ALA A 103 4.15 9.70 14.51
CA ALA A 103 4.43 8.97 15.75
C ALA A 103 3.25 8.10 16.18
N ALA A 104 2.03 8.64 16.10
CA ALA A 104 0.81 7.88 16.39
C ALA A 104 0.63 6.70 15.43
N TYR A 105 0.85 6.90 14.13
CA TYR A 105 0.74 5.85 13.14
C TYR A 105 1.78 4.73 13.35
N VAL A 106 3.04 5.09 13.60
CA VAL A 106 4.11 4.12 13.90
C VAL A 106 3.76 3.30 15.14
N GLU A 107 3.19 3.92 16.17
CA GLU A 107 2.80 3.22 17.38
C GLU A 107 1.65 2.24 17.13
N GLU A 108 0.65 2.63 16.33
CA GLU A 108 -0.43 1.71 15.94
C GLU A 108 0.08 0.54 15.08
N VAL A 109 1.00 0.79 14.14
CA VAL A 109 1.64 -0.30 13.38
C VAL A 109 2.43 -1.24 14.28
N ARG A 110 3.15 -0.71 15.28
CA ARG A 110 3.86 -1.54 16.27
C ARG A 110 2.90 -2.40 17.08
N LYS A 111 1.77 -1.85 17.51
CA LYS A 111 0.73 -2.62 18.24
C LYS A 111 0.14 -3.72 17.36
N ALA A 112 -0.24 -3.40 16.13
CA ALA A 112 -0.76 -4.38 15.18
C ALA A 112 0.26 -5.49 14.89
N ALA A 113 1.53 -5.13 14.71
CA ALA A 113 2.62 -6.11 14.53
C ALA A 113 2.82 -6.98 15.78
N ALA A 114 2.72 -6.42 16.99
CA ALA A 114 2.80 -7.17 18.23
C ALA A 114 1.60 -8.10 18.43
N GLU A 115 0.39 -7.68 18.04
CA GLU A 115 -0.82 -8.51 18.05
C GLU A 115 -0.72 -9.68 17.08
N TRP A 116 -0.34 -9.39 15.84
CA TRP A 116 -0.08 -10.42 14.83
C TRP A 116 1.01 -11.38 15.31
N ARG A 117 2.08 -10.89 15.94
CA ARG A 117 3.10 -11.75 16.55
C ARG A 117 2.50 -12.68 17.60
N ARG A 118 1.69 -12.16 18.53
CA ARG A 118 1.04 -12.99 19.56
C ARG A 118 0.17 -14.08 18.95
N SER A 119 -0.57 -13.77 17.88
CA SER A 119 -1.39 -14.77 17.20
C SER A 119 -0.53 -15.83 16.50
N GLN A 120 0.58 -15.45 15.86
CA GLN A 120 1.50 -16.41 15.24
C GLN A 120 2.20 -17.32 16.27
N ILE A 121 2.63 -16.79 17.42
CA ILE A 121 3.23 -17.60 18.50
C ILE A 121 2.21 -18.60 19.03
N SER A 122 0.97 -18.16 19.27
CA SER A 122 -0.10 -19.07 19.70
C SER A 122 -0.37 -20.16 18.67
N ARG A 123 -0.44 -19.77 17.39
CA ARG A 123 -0.64 -20.70 16.27
C ARG A 123 0.49 -21.73 16.19
N ARG A 124 1.76 -21.31 16.31
CA ARG A 124 2.91 -22.22 16.33
C ARG A 124 2.84 -23.21 17.49
N ALA A 125 2.43 -22.75 18.68
CA ALA A 125 2.26 -23.63 19.83
C ALA A 125 1.16 -24.69 19.59
N ASP A 126 0.07 -24.31 18.92
CA ASP A 126 -1.01 -25.25 18.56
C ASP A 126 -0.59 -26.22 17.46
N GLU A 127 0.14 -25.75 16.43
CA GLU A 127 0.76 -26.58 15.39
C GLU A 127 1.73 -27.59 16.00
N ASP A 128 2.60 -27.17 16.93
CA ASP A 128 3.56 -28.05 17.62
C ASP A 128 2.84 -29.11 18.48
N ARG A 129 1.77 -28.74 19.18
CA ARG A 129 0.93 -29.70 19.92
C ARG A 129 0.29 -30.72 18.98
N ARG A 130 -0.22 -30.27 17.82
CA ARG A 130 -0.85 -31.14 16.84
C ARG A 130 0.15 -32.11 16.22
N LEU A 131 1.33 -31.64 15.85
CA LEU A 131 2.40 -32.49 15.32
C LEU A 131 2.86 -33.53 16.34
N ASN A 132 2.97 -33.18 17.63
CA ASN A 132 3.30 -34.14 18.67
C ASN A 132 2.19 -35.20 18.85
N ALA A 133 0.92 -34.79 18.83
CA ALA A 133 -0.19 -35.72 18.88
C ALA A 133 -0.21 -36.70 17.69
N ILE A 134 0.10 -36.20 16.48
CA ILE A 134 0.22 -37.04 15.28
C ILE A 134 1.40 -38.03 15.42
N LYS A 135 2.55 -37.59 15.93
CA LYS A 135 3.71 -38.46 16.18
C LYS A 135 3.38 -39.58 17.18
N ASP A 136 2.68 -39.25 18.27
CA ASP A 136 2.24 -40.23 19.26
C ASP A 136 1.25 -41.24 18.64
N GLU A 137 0.37 -40.77 17.76
CA GLU A 137 -0.58 -41.64 17.06
C GLU A 137 0.13 -42.56 16.05
N GLN A 138 1.11 -42.04 15.30
CA GLN A 138 1.95 -42.84 14.42
C GLN A 138 2.73 -43.90 15.20
N ALA A 139 3.27 -43.57 16.38
CA ALA A 139 3.94 -44.54 17.25
C ALA A 139 3.00 -45.68 17.67
N LYS A 140 1.76 -45.36 18.06
CA LYS A 140 0.73 -46.36 18.40
C LYS A 140 0.35 -47.26 17.22
N LEU A 141 0.29 -46.71 16.00
CA LEU A 141 0.04 -47.51 14.79
C LEU A 141 1.18 -48.51 14.55
N VAL A 142 2.43 -48.10 14.76
CA VAL A 142 3.60 -48.98 14.66
C VAL A 142 3.55 -50.07 15.72
N GLU A 143 3.24 -49.73 16.98
CA GLU A 143 3.07 -50.70 18.06
C GLU A 143 1.97 -51.73 17.77
N ALA A 144 0.85 -51.30 17.20
CA ALA A 144 -0.24 -52.19 16.80
C ALA A 144 0.18 -53.20 15.72
N ILE A 145 0.99 -52.77 14.75
CA ILE A 145 1.57 -53.65 13.72
C ILE A 145 2.51 -54.68 14.38
N VAL A 146 3.36 -54.25 15.30
CA VAL A 146 4.27 -55.14 16.04
C VAL A 146 3.49 -56.15 16.89
N ALA A 147 2.33 -55.75 17.45
CA ALA A 147 1.43 -56.61 18.20
C ALA A 147 0.61 -57.59 17.33
N GLY A 148 0.76 -57.53 16.00
CA GLY A 148 0.17 -58.50 15.06
C GLY A 148 -1.14 -58.05 14.39
N VAL A 149 -1.50 -56.78 14.48
CA VAL A 149 -2.64 -56.22 13.72
C VAL A 149 -2.27 -56.15 12.23
N ASP A 150 -3.22 -56.50 11.34
CA ASP A 150 -3.02 -56.43 9.89
C ASP A 150 -2.73 -54.97 9.44
N PRO A 151 -1.55 -54.70 8.84
CA PRO A 151 -1.19 -53.38 8.32
C PRO A 151 -2.18 -52.80 7.31
N SER A 152 -2.93 -53.66 6.60
CA SER A 152 -3.91 -53.21 5.59
C SER A 152 -5.02 -52.35 6.19
N LEU A 153 -5.39 -52.60 7.46
CA LEU A 153 -6.43 -51.88 8.20
C LEU A 153 -5.97 -50.50 8.69
N LEU A 154 -4.64 -50.29 8.82
CA LEU A 154 -4.05 -49.07 9.37
C LEU A 154 -3.51 -48.12 8.28
N LYS A 155 -3.39 -48.62 7.04
CA LYS A 155 -2.81 -47.90 5.90
C LYS A 155 -3.47 -46.55 5.65
N GLN A 156 -4.80 -46.49 5.62
CA GLN A 156 -5.52 -45.24 5.35
C GLN A 156 -5.26 -44.20 6.45
N ARG A 157 -5.32 -44.62 7.72
CA ARG A 157 -5.05 -43.73 8.85
C ARG A 157 -3.63 -43.18 8.83
N SER A 158 -2.65 -44.01 8.46
CA SER A 158 -1.25 -43.55 8.30
C SER A 158 -1.09 -42.52 7.18
N LEU A 159 -1.81 -42.68 6.07
CA LEU A 159 -1.79 -41.71 4.97
C LEU A 159 -2.43 -40.39 5.37
N ASP A 160 -3.57 -40.44 6.07
CA ASP A 160 -4.26 -39.25 6.55
C ASP A 160 -3.38 -38.45 7.53
N LEU A 161 -2.74 -39.13 8.49
CA LEU A 161 -1.80 -38.50 9.43
C LEU A 161 -0.58 -37.90 8.73
N ARG A 162 -0.08 -38.54 7.67
CA ARG A 162 1.03 -38.02 6.86
C ARG A 162 0.62 -36.75 6.12
N ALA A 163 -0.53 -36.78 5.45
CA ALA A 163 -1.06 -35.63 4.73
C ALA A 163 -1.31 -34.44 5.67
N GLU A 164 -1.78 -34.69 6.89
CA GLU A 164 -1.98 -33.66 7.90
C GLU A 164 -0.64 -33.05 8.37
N CYS A 165 0.40 -33.86 8.61
CA CYS A 165 1.74 -33.35 8.88
C CYS A 165 2.27 -32.48 7.75
N ASP A 166 2.21 -32.98 6.51
CA ASP A 166 2.73 -32.26 5.34
C ASP A 166 1.98 -30.92 5.15
N ALA A 167 0.68 -30.87 5.43
CA ALA A 167 -0.12 -29.64 5.39
C ALA A 167 0.28 -28.62 6.47
N ILE A 168 0.54 -29.09 7.71
CA ILE A 168 0.99 -28.22 8.81
C ILE A 168 2.39 -27.69 8.53
N GLU A 169 3.30 -28.53 8.03
CA GLU A 169 4.66 -28.12 7.69
C GLU A 169 4.70 -27.13 6.52
N ALA A 170 3.86 -27.30 5.50
CA ALA A 170 3.76 -26.37 4.37
C ALA A 170 3.15 -25.01 4.75
N ALA A 171 2.25 -24.97 5.74
CA ALA A 171 1.61 -23.75 6.22
C ALA A 171 2.44 -22.98 7.27
N ARG A 172 3.54 -23.58 7.73
CA ARG A 172 4.37 -23.04 8.81
C ARG A 172 5.21 -21.87 8.31
N ILE A 173 5.00 -20.70 8.90
CA ILE A 173 5.75 -19.49 8.58
C ILE A 173 7.01 -19.43 9.45
N ASP A 174 8.15 -19.06 8.86
CA ASP A 174 9.38 -18.77 9.61
C ASP A 174 9.27 -17.41 10.31
N ILE A 175 8.77 -17.46 11.56
CA ILE A 175 8.56 -16.28 12.40
C ILE A 175 9.89 -15.60 12.74
N ASP A 176 10.99 -16.34 12.86
CA ASP A 176 12.28 -15.80 13.32
C ASP A 176 12.93 -14.93 12.22
N GLN A 177 12.82 -15.33 10.95
CA GLN A 177 13.24 -14.51 9.81
C GLN A 177 12.42 -13.22 9.69
N LEU A 178 11.10 -13.30 9.89
CA LEU A 178 10.22 -12.13 9.90
C LEU A 178 10.51 -11.19 11.08
N GLU A 179 10.86 -11.75 12.25
CA GLU A 179 11.23 -10.98 13.43
C GLU A 179 12.49 -10.12 13.23
N HIS A 180 13.50 -10.68 12.55
CA HIS A 180 14.72 -9.94 12.23
C HIS A 180 14.46 -8.79 11.25
N LEU A 181 13.53 -8.96 10.30
CA LEU A 181 13.16 -7.92 9.35
C LEU A 181 12.38 -6.78 10.02
N LEU A 182 11.43 -7.08 10.90
CA LEU A 182 10.53 -6.09 11.53
C LEU A 182 11.16 -5.34 12.71
N SER A 183 12.13 -5.95 13.40
CA SER A 183 12.74 -5.36 14.60
C SER A 183 13.95 -4.47 14.30
N HIS A 184 14.34 -4.31 13.03
CA HIS A 184 15.56 -3.60 12.68
C HIS A 184 15.42 -2.10 13.00
N PRO A 185 16.27 -1.51 13.87
CA PRO A 185 16.24 -0.07 14.20
C PRO A 185 16.43 0.87 12.99
N ALA A 186 16.91 0.30 11.89
CA ALA A 186 17.04 0.99 10.61
C ALA A 186 15.68 1.32 10.00
N LEU A 187 14.61 0.58 10.32
CA LEU A 187 13.27 0.90 9.83
C LEU A 187 12.79 2.25 10.35
N SER A 188 12.99 2.54 11.63
CA SER A 188 12.62 3.83 12.22
C SER A 188 13.47 5.00 11.70
N GLU A 189 14.77 4.78 11.47
CA GLU A 189 15.67 5.85 11.02
C GLU A 189 15.54 6.10 9.51
N SER A 190 15.45 5.04 8.71
CA SER A 190 15.14 5.14 7.28
C SER A 190 13.76 5.77 7.06
N TYR A 191 12.78 5.46 7.91
CA TYR A 191 11.48 6.09 7.89
C TYR A 191 11.54 7.59 8.23
N ARG A 192 12.24 7.97 9.30
CA ARG A 192 12.45 9.39 9.66
C ARG A 192 13.10 10.14 8.50
N ARG A 193 14.19 9.60 7.94
CA ARG A 193 14.89 10.20 6.80
C ARG A 193 13.98 10.33 5.58
N ARG A 194 13.14 9.32 5.30
CA ARG A 194 12.15 9.41 4.21
C ARG A 194 11.13 10.52 4.47
N CYS A 195 10.61 10.63 5.69
CA CYS A 195 9.69 11.72 6.06
C CYS A 195 10.35 13.10 5.94
N GLU A 196 11.63 13.23 6.31
CA GLU A 196 12.42 14.45 6.15
C GLU A 196 12.65 14.80 4.67
N ASP A 197 13.06 13.83 3.85
CA ASP A 197 13.24 13.99 2.40
C ASP A 197 11.92 14.41 1.73
N LEU A 198 10.82 13.76 2.12
CA LEU A 198 9.48 14.06 1.63
C LEU A 198 9.04 15.46 2.05
N SER A 199 9.31 15.86 3.30
CA SER A 199 8.99 17.19 3.82
C SER A 199 9.83 18.28 3.15
N ALA A 200 11.11 18.02 2.90
CA ALA A 200 12.00 18.93 2.19
C ALA A 200 11.59 19.12 0.72
N LEU A 201 11.22 18.03 0.04
CA LEU A 201 10.69 18.08 -1.32
C LEU A 201 9.34 18.82 -1.37
N ALA A 202 8.46 18.57 -0.40
CA ALA A 202 7.22 19.32 -0.26
C ALA A 202 7.46 20.82 -0.01
N ALA A 203 8.55 21.18 0.69
CA ALA A 203 8.92 22.58 0.94
C ALA A 203 9.43 23.29 -0.33
N THR A 204 10.08 22.58 -1.26
CA THR A 204 10.48 23.15 -2.57
C THR A 204 9.32 23.41 -3.53
N GLY A 205 8.12 22.91 -3.23
CA GLY A 205 6.88 23.22 -3.94
C GLY A 205 6.71 22.53 -5.30
N ALA A 206 5.66 22.92 -6.03
CA ALA A 206 5.23 22.30 -7.29
C ALA A 206 6.12 22.59 -8.51
N ASN A 207 7.24 23.30 -8.35
CA ASN A 207 8.05 23.80 -9.46
C ASN A 207 8.79 22.69 -10.24
N ASP A 208 9.05 21.54 -9.62
CA ASP A 208 9.64 20.37 -10.29
C ASP A 208 8.66 19.19 -10.32
N ILE A 209 7.78 19.18 -11.32
CA ILE A 209 6.78 18.11 -11.53
C ILE A 209 7.46 16.73 -11.61
N ALA A 210 8.67 16.63 -12.16
CA ALA A 210 9.35 15.36 -12.34
C ALA A 210 9.75 14.72 -11.01
N ARG A 211 10.10 15.55 -10.01
CA ARG A 211 10.41 15.10 -8.64
C ARG A 211 9.16 15.00 -7.76
N ALA A 212 8.22 15.93 -7.90
CA ALA A 212 7.02 16.03 -7.07
C ALA A 212 5.98 14.93 -7.35
N ARG A 213 5.87 14.47 -8.60
CA ARG A 213 4.82 13.55 -9.03
C ARG A 213 4.95 12.14 -8.41
N PRO A 214 6.12 11.48 -8.44
CA PRO A 214 6.28 10.17 -7.78
C PRO A 214 5.95 10.25 -6.29
N LEU A 215 6.35 11.35 -5.66
CA LEU A 215 6.19 11.61 -4.23
C LEU A 215 4.72 11.70 -3.81
N ILE A 216 3.95 12.54 -4.50
CA ILE A 216 2.50 12.62 -4.25
C ILE A 216 1.84 11.27 -4.56
N SER A 217 2.22 10.60 -5.65
CA SER A 217 1.59 9.33 -6.03
C SER A 217 1.91 8.19 -5.03
N SER A 218 3.00 8.28 -4.28
CA SER A 218 3.30 7.34 -3.19
C SER A 218 2.59 7.67 -1.87
N LEU A 219 2.20 8.94 -1.68
CA LEU A 219 1.58 9.42 -0.45
C LEU A 219 0.06 9.45 -0.50
N VAL A 220 -0.48 9.71 -1.70
CA VAL A 220 -1.88 10.01 -1.94
C VAL A 220 -2.41 9.02 -2.97
N ASP A 221 -3.37 8.21 -2.55
CA ASP A 221 -4.07 7.25 -3.42
C ASP A 221 -5.07 7.99 -4.33
N ARG A 222 -5.93 8.82 -3.73
CA ARG A 222 -6.92 9.62 -4.46
C ARG A 222 -7.31 10.89 -3.71
N ILE A 223 -7.85 11.85 -4.46
CA ILE A 223 -8.34 13.12 -3.94
C ILE A 223 -9.77 13.33 -4.43
N ASP A 224 -10.74 13.30 -3.53
CA ASP A 224 -12.14 13.57 -3.89
C ASP A 224 -12.40 15.07 -3.86
N VAL A 225 -13.05 15.56 -4.92
CA VAL A 225 -13.48 16.95 -5.06
C VAL A 225 -14.98 17.02 -4.84
N THR A 226 -15.41 17.77 -3.84
CA THR A 226 -16.83 18.03 -3.54
C THR A 226 -17.14 19.53 -3.61
N PRO A 227 -18.37 19.94 -3.98
CA PRO A 227 -18.78 21.34 -3.89
C PRO A 227 -18.71 21.84 -2.45
N HIS A 228 -18.19 23.04 -2.26
CA HIS A 228 -18.21 23.71 -0.96
C HIS A 228 -19.54 24.46 -0.79
N GLY A 229 -20.43 23.92 0.05
CA GLY A 229 -21.78 24.46 0.26
C GLY A 229 -22.66 24.40 -1.01
N ASP A 230 -23.72 25.22 -1.05
CA ASP A 230 -24.70 25.27 -2.16
C ASP A 230 -24.25 26.15 -3.34
N GLY A 231 -23.05 26.74 -3.26
CA GLY A 231 -22.56 27.74 -4.20
C GLY A 231 -21.67 27.18 -5.31
N THR A 232 -21.63 27.88 -6.45
CA THR A 232 -20.72 27.58 -7.59
C THR A 232 -19.26 27.92 -7.33
N LYS A 233 -18.94 28.55 -6.20
CA LYS A 233 -17.60 29.02 -5.83
C LYS A 233 -17.10 28.29 -4.60
N GLY A 234 -16.16 27.39 -4.82
CA GLY A 234 -15.48 26.64 -3.77
C GLY A 234 -15.57 25.14 -4.01
N ALA A 235 -14.45 24.46 -3.81
CA ALA A 235 -14.35 23.02 -3.84
C ALA A 235 -13.63 22.57 -2.58
N ASP A 236 -14.23 21.62 -1.87
CA ASP A 236 -13.59 20.90 -0.80
C ASP A 236 -12.78 19.75 -1.40
N LEU A 237 -11.56 19.57 -0.90
CA LEU A 237 -10.66 18.50 -1.29
C LEU A 237 -10.53 17.52 -0.13
N ILE A 238 -10.88 16.27 -0.38
CA ILE A 238 -10.69 15.20 0.59
C ILE A 238 -9.53 14.34 0.08
N VAL A 239 -8.42 14.37 0.82
CA VAL A 239 -7.21 13.62 0.48
C VAL A 239 -7.28 12.26 1.17
N HIS A 240 -7.18 11.20 0.37
CA HIS A 240 -7.05 9.84 0.87
C HIS A 240 -5.58 9.45 0.78
N GLY A 241 -4.91 9.42 1.94
CA GLY A 241 -3.50 9.09 2.05
C GLY A 241 -3.26 7.59 2.14
N GLN A 242 -2.07 7.15 1.70
CA GLN A 242 -1.58 5.78 1.85
C GLN A 242 -0.28 5.76 2.67
N LEU A 243 -0.38 6.06 3.98
CA LEU A 243 0.79 6.03 4.87
C LEU A 243 1.44 4.63 4.95
N ALA A 244 0.68 3.56 4.70
CA ALA A 244 1.21 2.20 4.58
C ALA A 244 2.26 2.06 3.46
N ALA A 245 2.10 2.77 2.33
CA ALA A 245 3.10 2.79 1.26
C ALA A 245 4.41 3.48 1.70
N LEU A 246 4.32 4.42 2.65
CA LEU A 246 5.48 5.09 3.22
C LEU A 246 6.26 4.18 4.20
N LEU A 247 5.53 3.32 4.93
CA LEU A 247 6.08 2.30 5.83
C LEU A 247 6.52 1.02 5.13
N SER A 248 6.06 0.78 3.92
CA SER A 248 6.51 -0.36 3.12
C SER A 248 7.98 -0.14 2.83
N ILE A 249 8.83 -0.86 3.55
CA ILE A 249 10.27 -0.85 3.37
C ILE A 249 10.56 -1.84 2.25
N PRO A 250 10.89 -1.38 1.04
CA PRO A 250 11.55 -2.27 0.13
C PRO A 250 12.99 -2.35 0.64
N GLN A 251 13.43 -3.52 1.11
CA GLN A 251 14.84 -3.73 1.52
C GLN A 251 15.83 -3.61 0.36
N ASN A 252 15.34 -3.31 -0.84
CA ASN A 252 16.09 -2.74 -1.95
C ASN A 252 15.26 -1.62 -2.56
N ALA A 253 15.88 -0.59 -3.15
CA ALA A 253 15.18 0.57 -3.70
C ALA A 253 14.15 0.30 -4.83
N ASN A 254 13.75 -0.95 -5.11
CA ASN A 254 12.63 -1.33 -5.97
C ASN A 254 12.10 -2.72 -5.52
N GLY A 255 10.86 -2.80 -5.01
CA GLY A 255 10.18 -4.05 -4.63
C GLY A 255 8.90 -3.77 -3.82
N PRO A 256 7.82 -4.56 -3.93
CA PRO A 256 6.47 -4.11 -3.58
C PRO A 256 6.15 -4.20 -2.08
N ALA A 257 5.17 -3.41 -1.66
CA ALA A 257 4.27 -3.76 -0.56
C ALA A 257 3.38 -4.91 -1.07
N THR A 258 3.61 -6.14 -0.62
CA THR A 258 2.72 -7.26 -0.94
C THR A 258 1.43 -7.12 -0.14
N ASP A 259 0.33 -7.24 -0.88
CA ASP A 259 -1.06 -7.10 -0.44
C ASP A 259 -1.54 -8.35 0.32
N GLU A 260 -0.79 -8.78 1.34
CA GLU A 260 -1.20 -9.87 2.21
C GLU A 260 -1.64 -9.34 3.58
N GLY A 261 -2.94 -9.08 3.70
CA GLY A 261 -3.66 -9.22 4.96
C GLY A 261 -3.39 -8.16 6.01
N GLY A 262 -3.73 -6.91 5.72
CA GLY A 262 -3.93 -5.88 6.75
C GLY A 262 -4.73 -4.74 6.14
N GLU A 263 -5.92 -4.45 6.70
CA GLU A 263 -6.76 -3.33 6.28
C GLU A 263 -5.90 -2.09 6.04
N ALA A 264 -5.80 -1.66 4.78
CA ALA A 264 -5.10 -0.46 4.41
C ALA A 264 -5.77 0.72 5.13
N SER A 265 -5.15 1.17 6.23
CA SER A 265 -5.63 2.28 7.04
C SER A 265 -5.56 3.56 6.20
N SER A 266 -6.65 3.83 5.49
CA SER A 266 -6.84 5.04 4.71
C SER A 266 -7.20 6.16 5.67
N LEU A 267 -6.27 7.10 5.88
CA LEU A 267 -6.56 8.34 6.59
C LEU A 267 -7.32 9.26 5.65
N LYS A 268 -8.57 9.55 6.02
CA LYS A 268 -9.43 10.53 5.35
C LYS A 268 -9.16 11.91 5.94
N LEU A 269 -8.49 12.78 5.19
CA LEU A 269 -8.21 14.15 5.59
C LEU A 269 -9.06 15.12 4.79
N VAL A 270 -9.69 16.08 5.47
CA VAL A 270 -10.54 17.11 4.85
C VAL A 270 -9.72 18.39 4.78
N ALA A 271 -9.21 18.73 3.60
CA ALA A 271 -8.55 20.00 3.35
C ALA A 271 -9.63 21.10 3.17
N GLY A 272 -10.33 21.40 4.27
CA GLY A 272 -11.32 22.47 4.35
C GLY A 272 -10.65 23.84 4.50
N VAL A 273 -11.42 24.89 4.19
CA VAL A 273 -10.96 26.29 4.30
C VAL A 273 -10.84 26.67 5.78
N GLY A 274 -9.61 26.78 6.28
CA GLY A 274 -9.32 27.32 7.60
C GLY A 274 -9.41 28.85 7.64
N PHE A 275 -10.46 29.34 8.32
CA PHE A 275 -10.59 30.62 9.04
C PHE A 275 -9.92 31.90 8.49
N GLU A 276 -10.73 32.80 7.94
CA GLU A 276 -10.58 34.24 8.21
C GLU A 276 -11.80 34.72 9.02
N PRO A 277 -11.61 35.31 10.23
CA PRO A 277 -12.67 36.05 10.87
C PRO A 277 -12.88 37.35 10.10
N THR A 278 -14.12 37.55 9.65
CA THR A 278 -14.55 38.80 9.04
C THR A 278 -14.40 39.94 10.06
N THR A 279 -13.39 40.79 9.88
CA THR A 279 -13.33 42.07 10.58
C THR A 279 -13.28 43.19 9.55
N PHE A 280 -14.46 43.72 9.21
CA PHE A 280 -14.61 45.02 8.57
C PHE A 280 -14.65 46.11 9.65
N ARG A 281 -13.84 47.16 9.45
CA ARG A 281 -13.97 48.59 9.86
C ARG A 281 -12.59 49.21 9.62
N LEU A 282 -12.36 50.25 8.83
CA LEU A 282 -13.17 51.36 8.29
C LEU A 282 -12.85 51.57 6.81
#